data_AF-A0AAW0BKD6-F1
#
_entry.id   AF-A0AAW0BKD6-F1
#
_cell.length_a   1.000
_cell.length_b   1.000
_cell.length_c   1.000
_cell.angle_alpha   90.00
_cell.angle_beta   90.00
_cell.angle_gamma   90.00
#
_symmetry.space_group_name_H-M   'P 1'
#
loop_
_entity.id
_entity.type
_entity.pdbx_description
1 polymer ?
#
loop_
_entity_poly.entity_id
_entity_poly.type
_entity_poly.pdbx_seq_one_letter_code
_entity_poly.pdbx_strand_id
1 'polypeptide(L)'
;MPILSNLQLLFQTFALAGSIVFLVPLLSYIYDLHALSNKHLPGPPNNSFFGGNQKDLFEDEDASIYTKWIEQYGRIHNRATFFGRSQITVADLKGISFILRNSYDYPKHDSWRFLLSRVTGRGESRFQARTKA
;
A
#
# COMPACT_ATOMS: atom_id res chain seq x y z
N MET A 1 -46.98 -22.58 -6.85
CA MET A 1 -46.38 -21.30 -6.43
C MET A 1 -44.91 -21.19 -6.90
N PRO A 2 -44.64 -21.09 -8.21
CA PRO A 2 -43.26 -21.04 -8.74
C PRO A 2 -42.61 -19.63 -8.75
N ILE A 3 -43.42 -18.58 -8.59
CA ILE A 3 -42.94 -17.19 -8.67
C ILE A 3 -42.12 -16.81 -7.44
N LEU A 4 -42.51 -17.30 -6.25
CA LEU A 4 -41.81 -17.02 -5.00
C LEU A 4 -40.43 -17.70 -4.95
N SER A 5 -40.30 -18.92 -5.49
CA SER A 5 -39.02 -19.64 -5.58
C SER A 5 -38.05 -18.97 -6.56
N ASN A 6 -38.55 -18.43 -7.68
CA ASN A 6 -37.71 -17.73 -8.65
C ASN A 6 -37.16 -16.40 -8.07
N LEU A 7 -37.97 -15.68 -7.28
CA LEU A 7 -37.55 -14.45 -6.61
C LEU A 7 -36.45 -14.74 -5.56
N GLN A 8 -36.60 -15.82 -4.79
CA GLN A 8 -35.60 -16.25 -3.80
C GLN A 8 -34.27 -16.62 -4.47
N LEU A 9 -34.31 -17.32 -5.61
CA LEU A 9 -33.11 -17.67 -6.37
C LEU A 9 -32.35 -16.43 -6.86
N LEU A 10 -33.06 -15.40 -7.33
CA LEU A 10 -32.44 -14.13 -7.74
C LEU A 10 -31.70 -13.48 -6.57
N PHE A 11 -32.34 -13.34 -5.40
CA PHE A 11 -31.68 -12.76 -4.22
C PHE A 11 -30.44 -13.56 -3.79
N GLN A 12 -30.50 -14.89 -3.84
CA GLN A 12 -29.35 -15.75 -3.52
C GLN A 12 -28.19 -15.54 -4.50
N THR A 13 -28.47 -15.45 -5.80
CA THR A 13 -27.41 -15.20 -6.81
C THR A 13 -26.78 -13.82 -6.67
N PHE A 14 -27.56 -12.78 -6.37
CA PHE A 14 -27.03 -11.45 -6.07
C PHE A 14 -26.19 -11.44 -4.79
N ALA A 15 -26.63 -12.13 -3.74
CA ALA A 15 -25.87 -12.25 -2.50
C ALA A 15 -24.52 -12.97 -2.72
N LEU A 16 -24.52 -14.07 -3.49
CA LEU A 16 -23.30 -14.78 -3.85
C LEU A 16 -22.36 -13.93 -4.71
N ALA A 17 -22.89 -13.24 -5.73
CA ALA A 17 -22.11 -12.35 -6.58
C ALA A 17 -21.48 -11.21 -5.76
N GLY A 18 -22.26 -10.56 -4.89
CA GLY A 18 -21.75 -9.53 -3.99
C GLY A 18 -20.68 -10.06 -3.03
N SER A 19 -20.88 -11.25 -2.49
CA SER A 19 -19.91 -11.92 -1.62
C SER A 19 -18.59 -12.19 -2.35
N ILE A 20 -18.63 -12.68 -3.59
CA ILE A 20 -17.42 -12.93 -4.40
C ILE A 20 -16.65 -11.62 -4.66
N VAL A 21 -17.36 -10.56 -5.05
CA VAL A 21 -16.76 -9.23 -5.31
C VAL A 21 -16.06 -8.66 -4.07
N PHE A 22 -16.51 -9.01 -2.87
CA PHE A 22 -15.90 -8.58 -1.62
C PHE A 22 -14.80 -9.53 -1.12
N LEU A 23 -15.03 -10.84 -1.19
CA LEU A 23 -14.12 -11.85 -0.65
C LEU A 23 -12.82 -11.95 -1.45
N VAL A 24 -12.87 -11.87 -2.78
CA VAL A 24 -11.67 -11.97 -3.62
C VAL A 24 -10.65 -10.85 -3.32
N PRO A 25 -11.01 -9.55 -3.35
CA PRO A 25 -10.06 -8.50 -3.00
C PRO A 25 -9.67 -8.55 -1.52
N LEU A 26 -10.56 -8.98 -0.62
CA LEU A 26 -10.21 -9.16 0.80
C LEU A 26 -9.15 -10.25 1.00
N LEU A 27 -9.30 -11.39 0.34
CA LEU A 27 -8.34 -12.49 0.38
C LEU A 27 -7.01 -12.10 -0.27
N SER A 28 -7.05 -11.44 -1.42
CA SER A 28 -5.85 -10.89 -2.07
C SER A 28 -5.14 -9.89 -1.16
N TYR A 29 -5.91 -9.04 -0.47
CA TYR A 29 -5.38 -8.06 0.48
C TYR A 29 -4.67 -8.73 1.66
N ILE A 30 -5.27 -9.76 2.25
CA ILE A 30 -4.67 -10.53 3.36
C ILE A 30 -3.42 -11.30 2.88
N TYR A 31 -3.49 -11.88 1.68
CA TYR A 31 -2.35 -12.57 1.07
C TYR A 31 -1.18 -11.59 0.88
N ASP A 32 -1.43 -10.43 0.29
CA ASP A 32 -0.41 -9.39 0.10
C ASP A 32 0.21 -8.94 1.42
N LEU A 33 -0.61 -8.77 2.48
CA LEU A 33 -0.12 -8.39 3.80
C LEU A 33 0.89 -9.40 4.38
N HIS A 34 0.66 -10.70 4.15
CA HIS A 34 1.55 -11.74 4.64
C HIS A 34 2.74 -11.98 3.70
N ALA A 35 2.54 -11.97 2.38
CA ALA A 35 3.58 -12.19 1.39
C ALA A 35 4.61 -11.07 1.36
N LEU A 36 4.17 -9.81 1.50
CA LEU A 36 5.03 -8.61 1.53
C LEU A 36 5.49 -8.26 2.95
N SER A 37 5.33 -9.17 3.92
CA SER A 37 5.65 -8.89 5.30
C SER A 37 7.17 -8.87 5.52
N ASN A 38 7.75 -7.67 5.67
CA ASN A 38 9.19 -7.50 5.91
C ASN A 38 9.55 -7.66 7.39
N LYS A 39 9.09 -8.75 8.03
CA LYS A 39 9.32 -9.02 9.47
C LYS A 39 10.80 -9.21 9.83
N HIS A 40 11.65 -9.46 8.85
CA HIS A 40 13.09 -9.62 9.06
C HIS A 40 13.83 -8.28 9.27
N LEU A 41 13.20 -7.15 8.93
CA LEU A 41 13.78 -5.82 9.18
C LEU A 41 13.31 -5.28 10.53
N PRO A 42 14.20 -4.63 11.29
CA PRO A 42 13.81 -3.92 12.51
C PRO A 42 12.87 -2.76 12.14
N GLY A 43 11.97 -2.40 13.06
CA GLY A 43 11.01 -1.33 12.85
C GLY A 43 10.23 -0.99 14.12
N PRO A 44 9.58 0.19 14.17
CA PRO A 44 8.75 0.59 15.28
C PRO A 44 7.57 -0.39 15.46
N PRO A 45 7.14 -0.62 16.71
CA PRO A 45 5.97 -1.44 16.97
C PRO A 45 4.74 -0.81 16.29
N ASN A 46 3.86 -1.66 15.76
CA ASN A 46 2.62 -1.19 15.18
C ASN A 46 1.60 -0.96 16.31
N ASN A 47 1.40 0.31 16.70
CA ASN A 47 0.46 0.69 17.76
C ASN A 47 -1.02 0.57 17.35
N SER A 48 -1.35 0.48 16.05
CA SER A 48 -2.74 0.50 15.59
C SER A 48 -2.93 -0.19 14.23
N PHE A 49 -3.85 -1.15 14.15
CA PHE A 49 -4.11 -1.87 12.88
C PHE A 49 -4.56 -0.95 11.73
N PHE A 50 -5.42 0.05 12.02
CA PHE A 50 -5.92 0.98 11.00
C PHE A 50 -4.90 2.05 10.61
N GLY A 51 -4.26 2.68 11.60
CA GLY A 51 -3.34 3.80 11.39
C GLY A 51 -1.87 3.42 11.21
N GLY A 52 -1.47 2.19 11.51
CA GLY A 52 -0.04 1.84 11.55
C GLY A 52 0.73 2.78 12.48
N ASN A 53 1.90 3.23 12.02
CA ASN A 53 2.70 4.27 12.67
C ASN A 53 2.35 5.69 12.21
N GLN A 54 1.30 5.89 11.41
CA GLN A 54 0.92 7.25 10.95
C GLN A 54 0.53 8.16 12.12
N LYS A 55 -0.09 7.61 13.17
CA LYS A 55 -0.48 8.41 14.33
C LYS A 55 0.75 9.11 14.93
N ASP A 56 1.82 8.37 15.15
CA ASP A 56 3.07 8.89 15.69
C ASP A 56 3.71 9.94 14.75
N LEU A 57 3.50 9.82 13.42
CA LEU A 57 3.92 10.81 12.42
C LEU A 57 3.10 12.09 12.43
N PHE A 58 1.79 12.00 12.68
CA PHE A 58 0.90 13.16 12.71
C PHE A 58 1.03 13.96 13.99
N GLU A 59 1.38 13.31 15.11
CA GLU A 59 1.57 13.96 16.41
C GLU A 59 2.93 14.66 16.52
N ASP A 60 3.90 14.32 15.67
CA ASP A 60 5.25 14.90 15.66
C ASP A 60 5.36 16.00 14.59
N GLU A 61 5.10 17.25 14.99
CA GLU A 61 5.19 18.42 14.10
C GLU A 61 6.61 18.67 13.57
N ASP A 62 7.64 18.30 14.34
CA ASP A 62 9.05 18.57 14.02
C ASP A 62 9.69 17.52 13.10
N ALA A 63 8.96 16.47 12.71
CA ALA A 63 9.49 15.32 11.97
C ALA A 63 10.71 14.64 12.66
N SER A 64 10.89 14.88 13.96
CA SER A 64 11.93 14.31 14.82
C SER A 64 11.88 12.78 14.89
N ILE A 65 10.72 12.20 14.63
CA ILE A 65 10.44 10.78 14.69
C ILE A 65 11.25 9.99 13.66
N TYR A 66 11.51 10.56 12.48
CA TYR A 66 12.36 9.91 11.48
C TYR A 66 13.79 9.76 11.99
N THR A 67 14.33 10.80 12.64
CA THR A 67 15.66 10.75 13.24
C THR A 67 15.72 9.72 14.36
N LYS A 68 14.73 9.71 15.27
CA LYS A 68 14.62 8.72 16.35
C LYS A 68 14.58 7.28 15.82
N TRP A 69 13.81 7.02 14.76
CA TRP A 69 13.74 5.70 14.15
C TRP A 69 15.04 5.31 13.43
N ILE A 70 15.73 6.26 12.80
CA ILE A 70 17.05 6.02 12.21
C ILE A 70 18.08 5.68 13.29
N GLU A 71 18.06 6.38 14.42
CA GLU A 71 18.94 6.10 15.56
C GLU A 71 18.65 4.75 16.21
N GLN A 72 17.38 4.38 16.34
CA GLN A 72 16.96 3.17 17.04
C GLN A 72 16.98 1.90 16.17
N TYR A 73 16.56 1.99 14.91
CA TYR A 73 16.39 0.85 14.01
C TYR A 73 17.37 0.84 12.84
N GLY A 74 18.09 1.95 12.64
CA GLY A 74 19.06 2.12 11.55
C GLY A 74 18.48 2.81 10.31
N ARG A 75 19.36 3.05 9.34
CA ARG A 75 19.04 3.76 8.08
C ARG A 75 18.09 2.99 7.17
N ILE A 76 17.98 1.68 7.35
CA ILE A 76 17.05 0.81 6.62
C ILE A 76 16.20 0.12 7.67
N HIS A 77 14.93 0.50 7.75
CA HIS A 77 13.99 -0.05 8.72
C HIS A 77 12.62 -0.23 8.08
N ASN A 78 11.85 -1.17 8.61
CA ASN A 78 10.46 -1.38 8.23
C ASN A 78 9.56 -0.48 9.08
N ARG A 79 8.41 -0.06 8.57
CA ARG A 79 7.34 0.62 9.31
C ARG A 79 5.98 0.13 8.88
N ALA A 80 4.99 0.21 9.76
CA ALA A 80 3.60 -0.09 9.40
C ALA A 80 2.90 1.16 8.85
N THR A 81 2.23 0.98 7.72
CA THR A 81 1.36 1.98 7.09
C THR A 81 -0.11 1.61 7.28
N PHE A 82 -1.00 2.33 6.59
CA PHE A 82 -2.45 2.10 6.67
C PHE A 82 -2.81 0.62 6.52
N PHE A 83 -3.75 0.18 7.35
CA PHE A 83 -4.26 -1.19 7.40
C PHE A 83 -3.17 -2.27 7.62
N GLY A 84 -2.06 -1.91 8.28
CA GLY A 84 -1.01 -2.86 8.66
C GLY A 84 -0.05 -3.24 7.54
N ARG A 85 -0.08 -2.56 6.38
CA ARG A 85 0.89 -2.80 5.30
C ARG A 85 2.30 -2.44 5.74
N SER A 86 3.25 -3.34 5.51
CA SER A 86 4.68 -3.10 5.74
C SER A 86 5.26 -2.21 4.65
N GLN A 87 6.01 -1.18 5.04
CA GLN A 87 6.75 -0.31 4.14
C GLN A 87 8.22 -0.22 4.59
N ILE A 88 9.15 -0.44 3.66
CA ILE A 88 10.57 -0.25 3.92
C ILE A 88 10.91 1.24 3.74
N THR A 89 11.56 1.82 4.75
CA THR A 89 12.13 3.16 4.71
C THR A 89 13.62 3.06 4.45
N VAL A 90 14.11 3.81 3.46
CA VAL A 90 15.53 3.91 3.13
C VAL A 90 15.98 5.35 3.34
N ALA A 91 16.76 5.57 4.39
CA ALA A 91 17.31 6.87 4.77
C ALA A 91 18.79 7.04 4.36
N ASP A 92 19.31 6.15 3.52
CA ASP A 92 20.69 6.20 3.03
C ASP A 92 20.78 6.80 1.62
N LEU A 93 21.70 7.75 1.41
CA LEU A 93 21.86 8.46 0.14
C LEU A 93 22.23 7.51 -1.02
N LYS A 94 23.05 6.49 -0.76
CA LYS A 94 23.43 5.50 -1.79
C LYS A 94 22.23 4.65 -2.18
N GLY A 95 21.43 4.22 -1.19
CA GLY A 95 20.18 3.48 -1.43
C GLY A 95 19.16 4.30 -2.22
N ILE A 96 18.94 5.56 -1.85
CA ILE A 96 18.04 6.47 -2.56
C ILE A 96 18.51 6.68 -4.00
N SER A 97 19.80 7.00 -4.20
CA SER A 97 20.36 7.19 -5.55
C SER A 97 20.22 5.93 -6.41
N PHE A 98 20.38 4.74 -5.82
CA PHE A 98 20.19 3.48 -6.53
C PHE A 98 18.73 3.28 -6.97
N ILE A 99 17.77 3.49 -6.06
CA ILE A 99 16.33 3.36 -6.35
C ILE A 99 15.89 4.36 -7.42
N LEU A 100 16.39 5.60 -7.36
CA LEU A 100 16.04 6.64 -8.33
C LEU A 100 16.61 6.37 -9.73
N ARG A 101 17.81 5.75 -9.82
CA ARG A 101 18.40 5.36 -11.10
C ARG A 101 17.67 4.16 -11.73
N ASN A 102 17.24 3.20 -10.91
CA ASN A 102 16.56 1.97 -11.36
C ASN A 102 15.03 2.10 -11.34
N SER A 103 14.51 3.13 -12.01
CA SER A 103 13.07 3.47 -11.97
C SER A 103 12.15 2.39 -12.56
N TYR A 104 12.66 1.53 -13.45
CA TYR A 104 11.91 0.40 -14.01
C TYR A 104 11.73 -0.76 -13.01
N ASP A 105 12.71 -0.98 -12.13
CA ASP A 105 12.67 -2.02 -11.10
C ASP A 105 11.85 -1.57 -9.88
N TYR A 106 11.82 -0.26 -9.62
CA TYR A 106 11.08 0.36 -8.52
C TYR A 106 10.01 1.34 -9.04
N PRO A 107 8.95 0.83 -9.71
CA PRO A 107 7.91 1.69 -10.24
C PRO A 107 7.19 2.42 -9.10
N LYS A 108 6.91 3.70 -9.30
CA LYS A 108 6.08 4.47 -8.35
C LYS A 108 4.67 3.89 -8.36
N HIS A 109 4.06 3.80 -7.19
CA HIS A 109 2.68 3.33 -7.06
C HIS A 109 1.72 4.18 -7.91
N ASP A 110 0.75 3.55 -8.56
CA ASP A 110 -0.12 4.24 -9.53
C ASP A 110 -0.92 5.39 -8.91
N SER A 111 -1.29 5.30 -7.62
CA SER A 111 -1.93 6.42 -6.92
C SER A 111 -1.03 7.66 -6.86
N TRP A 112 0.26 7.48 -6.57
CA TRP A 112 1.23 8.59 -6.56
C TRP A 112 1.46 9.14 -7.96
N ARG A 113 1.52 8.27 -8.98
CA ARG A 113 1.64 8.69 -10.39
C ARG A 113 0.43 9.50 -10.83
N PHE A 114 -0.78 9.07 -10.45
CA PHE A 114 -2.01 9.80 -10.71
C PHE A 114 -1.95 11.18 -10.05
N LEU A 115 -1.65 11.27 -8.75
CA LEU A 115 -1.54 12.53 -8.02
C LEU A 115 -0.48 13.46 -8.63
N LEU A 116 0.70 12.95 -8.93
CA LEU A 116 1.77 13.70 -9.60
C LEU A 116 1.29 14.26 -10.94
N SER A 117 0.58 13.46 -11.76
CA SER A 117 0.05 13.91 -13.05
C SER A 117 -1.01 15.01 -12.94
N ARG A 118 -1.65 15.17 -11.77
CA ARG A 118 -2.58 16.28 -11.50
C ARG A 118 -1.84 17.58 -11.24
N VAL A 119 -0.63 17.51 -10.69
CA VAL A 119 0.21 18.68 -10.36
C VAL A 119 1.09 19.08 -11.54
N THR A 120 1.75 18.11 -12.20
CA THR A 120 2.73 18.36 -13.27
C THR A 120 2.12 18.30 -14.68
N GLY A 121 0.87 17.87 -14.81
CA GLY A 121 0.21 17.62 -16.10
C GLY A 121 0.40 16.19 -16.62
N ARG A 122 -0.47 15.77 -17.56
CA ARG A 122 -0.54 14.37 -18.07
C ARG A 122 0.63 13.92 -18.95
N GLY A 123 1.73 14.68 -19.03
CA GLY A 123 2.86 14.38 -19.92
C GLY A 123 3.54 13.04 -19.59
N GLU A 124 3.67 12.74 -18.29
CA GLU A 124 4.41 11.57 -17.78
C GLU A 124 3.58 10.26 -17.79
N SER A 125 2.25 10.34 -17.56
CA SER A 125 1.42 9.15 -17.40
C SER A 125 1.21 8.37 -18.70
N ARG A 126 1.32 9.03 -19.86
CA ARG A 126 1.22 8.39 -21.18
C ARG A 126 2.48 7.63 -21.60
N PHE A 127 3.65 7.97 -21.06
CA PHE A 127 4.92 7.41 -21.55
C PHE A 127 5.11 5.92 -21.20
N GLN A 128 4.59 5.46 -20.06
CA GLN A 128 4.74 4.06 -19.65
C GLN A 128 3.59 3.14 -20.08
N ALA A 129 2.43 3.69 -20.46
CA ALA A 129 1.34 2.89 -21.01
C ALA A 129 1.69 2.31 -22.39
N ARG A 130 2.63 2.94 -23.13
CA ARG A 130 3.13 2.46 -24.42
C ARG A 130 4.22 1.40 -24.32
N THR A 131 4.90 1.24 -23.19
CA THR A 131 5.99 0.25 -23.02
C THR A 131 5.51 -1.09 -22.46
N LYS A 132 4.22 -1.21 -22.11
CA LYS A 132 3.58 -2.48 -21.72
C LYS A 132 2.63 -3.03 -22.81
N ALA A 133 2.66 -2.46 -24.01
CA ALA A 133 1.90 -2.90 -25.17
C ALA A 133 2.78 -3.70 -26.13
#